data_AF-M6YPF5-F1
#
_entry.id   AF-M6YPF5-F1
#
_cell.length_a   1.000
_cell.length_b   1.000
_cell.length_c   1.000
_cell.angle_alpha   90.00
_cell.angle_beta   90.00
_cell.angle_gamma   90.00
#
_symmetry.space_group_name_H-M   'P 1'
#
loop_
_entity.id
_entity.type
_entity.pdbx_description
1 polymer ?
#
loop_
_entity_poly.entity_id
_entity_poly.type
_entity_poly.pdbx_seq_one_letter_code
_entity_poly.pdbx_strand_id
1 'polypeptide(L)' 'MGTITKLEIHFSNVGTITKLEIHFSNVGTITKLEIHFSNVGTITKLEIHFSNVGTITKLESDFILNAF' A
#
# COMPACT_ATOMS: atom_id res chain seq x y z
N MET A 1 -9.87 12.94 14.80
CA MET A 1 -9.24 12.01 13.85
C MET A 1 -10.31 11.43 12.95
N GLY A 2 -10.06 11.28 11.65
CA GLY A 2 -11.07 10.85 10.67
C GLY A 2 -11.10 9.34 10.44
N THR A 3 -12.17 8.88 9.79
CA THR A 3 -12.35 7.48 9.36
C THR A 3 -12.17 7.37 7.86
N ILE A 4 -11.29 6.47 7.43
CA ILE A 4 -11.12 6.03 6.04
C ILE A 4 -11.86 4.70 5.91
N THR A 5 -13.00 4.69 5.22
CA THR A 5 -13.78 3.47 5.05
C THR A 5 -13.11 2.48 4.09
N LYS A 6 -12.48 3.00 3.02
CA LYS A 6 -11.75 2.18 2.05
C LYS A 6 -10.65 3.02 1.42
N LEU A 7 -9.46 2.46 1.31
CA LEU A 7 -8.35 3.02 0.56
C LEU A 7 -7.70 1.92 -0.28
N GLU A 8 -7.53 2.20 -1.57
CA GLU A 8 -6.92 1.29 -2.53
C GLU A 8 -5.78 2.01 -3.24
N ILE A 9 -4.60 1.38 -3.28
CA ILE A 9 -3.40 1.91 -3.94
C ILE A 9 -3.00 0.90 -5.02
N HIS A 10 -2.91 1.34 -6.27
CA HIS A 10 -2.60 0.47 -7.41
C HIS A 10 -1.35 0.94 -8.15
N PHE A 11 -0.46 -0.01 -8.42
CA PHE A 11 0.69 0.15 -9.31
C PHE A 11 0.58 -0.85 -10.45
N SER A 12 0.61 -0.35 -11.69
CA SER A 12 0.48 -1.18 -12.90
C SER A 12 1.55 -0.85 -13.93
N ASN A 13 2.13 -1.87 -14.55
CA ASN A 13 3.09 -1.73 -15.66
C ASN A 13 4.33 -0.90 -15.27
N VAL A 14 4.95 -1.22 -14.13
CA VAL A 14 6.12 -0.50 -13.62
C VAL A 14 7.37 -1.33 -13.86
N GLY A 15 8.37 -0.78 -14.56
CA GLY A 15 9.62 -1.50 -14.84
C GLY A 15 10.43 -1.81 -13.58
N THR A 16 10.92 -0.78 -12.89
CA THR A 16 11.72 -0.95 -11.67
C THR A 16 11.34 0.09 -10.63
N ILE A 17 11.10 -0.38 -9.40
CA ILE A 17 10.95 0.40 -8.19
C ILE A 17 12.17 0.10 -7.31
N THR A 18 13.09 1.04 -7.22
CA THR A 18 14.26 0.89 -6.33
C THR A 18 13.85 1.04 -4.86
N LYS A 19 12.90 1.93 -4.57
CA LYS A 19 12.36 2.14 -3.23
C LYS A 19 10.96 2.75 -3.32
N LEU A 20 10.00 2.16 -2.62
CA LEU A 20 8.67 2.73 -2.41
C LEU A 20 8.39 2.78 -0.91
N GLU A 21 7.93 3.94 -0.45
CA GLU A 21 7.48 4.15 0.92
C GLU A 21 6.06 4.73 0.92
N ILE A 22 5.17 4.14 1.72
CA ILE A 22 3.81 4.61 1.91
C ILE A 22 3.63 4.98 3.38
N HIS A 23 3.24 6.23 3.65
CA HIS A 23 3.13 6.76 5.00
C HIS A 23 1.69 7.16 5.32
N PHE A 24 1.14 6.61 6.40
CA PHE A 24 -0.14 6.99 6.98
C PHE A 24 0.10 7.70 8.30
N SER A 25 -0.39 8.94 8.42
CA SER A 25 -0.25 9.73 9.64
C SER A 25 -1.58 10.29 10.12
N ASN A 26 -1.80 10.26 11.43
CA ASN A 26 -2.93 10.91 12.11
C ASN A 26 -4.32 10.45 11.62
N VAL A 27 -4.48 9.14 11.35
CA VAL A 27 -5.75 8.54 10.92
C VAL A 27 -6.46 7.88 12.10
N GLY A 28 -7.75 8.14 12.30
CA GLY A 28 -8.50 7.55 13.41
C GLY A 28 -8.73 6.06 13.16
N THR A 29 -9.43 5.76 12.06
CA THR A 29 -9.77 4.39 11.69
C THR A 29 -9.58 4.19 10.19
N ILE A 30 -9.01 3.06 9.79
CA ILE A 30 -8.98 2.54 8.42
C ILE A 30 -9.76 1.24 8.41
N THR A 31 -10.94 1.22 7.80
CA THR A 31 -11.75 0.00 7.74
C THR A 31 -11.20 -0.98 6.71
N LYS A 32 -10.73 -0.51 5.55
CA LYS A 32 -10.07 -1.34 4.54
C LYS A 32 -8.93 -0.61 3.86
N LEU A 33 -7.75 -1.20 3.85
CA LEU A 33 -6.58 -0.77 3.07
C LEU A 33 -6.16 -1.90 2.14
N GLU A 34 -6.10 -1.61 0.85
CA GLU A 34 -5.63 -2.53 -0.18
C GLU A 34 -4.48 -1.92 -0.98
N ILE A 35 -3.42 -2.69 -1.20
CA ILE A 35 -2.27 -2.26 -2.01
C ILE A 35 -1.98 -3.33 -3.06
N HIS A 36 -2.12 -2.98 -4.33
CA HIS A 36 -2.06 -3.91 -5.46
C HIS A 36 -0.93 -3.53 -6.41
N PHE A 37 -0.05 -4.49 -6.70
CA PHE A 37 0.98 -4.37 -7.72
C PHE A 37 0.72 -5.36 -8.84
N SER A 38 0.66 -4.87 -10.09
CA SER A 38 0.44 -5.69 -11.28
C SER A 38 1.44 -5.34 -12.36
N ASN A 39 2.00 -6.35 -13.04
CA ASN A 39 3.00 -6.15 -14.10
C ASN A 39 4.17 -5.27 -13.64
N VAL A 40 4.68 -5.53 -12.43
CA VAL A 40 5.85 -4.84 -11.91
C VAL A 40 7.08 -5.71 -12.14
N GLY A 41 8.11 -5.16 -12.80
CA GLY A 41 9.32 -5.91 -13.15
C GLY A 41 10.21 -6.19 -11.95
N THR A 42 10.56 -5.16 -11.17
CA THR A 42 11.40 -5.31 -9.97
C THR A 42 11.01 -4.32 -8.89
N ILE A 43 10.90 -4.79 -7.64
CA ILE A 43 10.80 -3.95 -6.45
C ILE A 43 11.97 -4.31 -5.52
N THR A 44 12.92 -3.39 -5.35
CA THR A 44 14.08 -3.63 -4.50
C THR A 44 13.76 -3.38 -3.02
N LYS A 45 12.92 -2.37 -2.73
CA LYS A 45 12.51 -2.05 -1.36
C LYS A 45 11.09 -1.49 -1.32
N LEU A 46 10.28 -2.03 -0.41
CA LEU A 46 8.96 -1.54 -0.09
C LEU A 46 8.81 -1.39 1.43
N GLU A 47 8.34 -0.23 1.88
CA GLU A 47 8.00 0.01 3.28
C GLU A 47 6.62 0.68 3.40
N ILE A 48 5.86 0.30 4.42
CA ILE A 48 4.58 0.91 4.76
C ILE A 48 4.64 1.29 6.24
N HIS A 49 4.46 2.58 6.51
CA HIS A 49 4.60 3.17 7.84
C HIS A 49 3.25 3.72 8.31
N PHE A 50 2.89 3.41 9.55
CA PHE A 50 1.70 3.93 10.22
C PHE A 50 2.11 4.69 11.47
N SER A 51 1.80 5.97 11.54
CA SER A 51 2.08 6.85 12.68
C SER A 51 0.78 7.47 13.19
N ASN A 52 0.49 7.32 14.48
CA ASN A 52 -0.77 7.77 15.08
C ASN A 52 -1.99 7.27 14.28
N VAL A 53 -2.01 5.98 13.93
CA VAL A 53 -3.17 5.33 13.32
C VAL A 53 -3.89 4.53 14.39
N GLY A 54 -5.15 4.87 14.66
CA GLY A 54 -5.91 4.29 15.77
C GLY A 54 -6.27 2.82 15.53
N THR A 55 -7.07 2.55 14.50
CA THR A 55 -7.55 1.20 14.18
C THR A 55 -7.41 0.89 12.70
N ILE A 56 -6.92 -0.30 12.35
CA ILE A 56 -7.00 -0.85 10.98
C ILE A 56 -7.79 -2.15 11.06
N THR A 57 -8.97 -2.19 10.44
CA THR A 57 -9.83 -3.39 10.48
C THR A 57 -9.39 -4.44 9.48
N LYS A 58 -8.97 -4.03 8.27
CA LYS A 58 -8.51 -4.93 7.23
C LYS A 58 -7.37 -4.32 6.43
N LEU A 59 -6.29 -5.08 6.28
CA LEU A 59 -5.13 -4.77 5.46
C LEU A 59 -4.93 -5.92 4.46
N GLU A 60 -4.96 -5.60 3.18
CA GLU A 60 -4.68 -6.54 2.08
C GLU A 60 -3.57 -5.96 1.21
N SER A 61 -2.64 -6.81 0.80
CA SER A 61 -1.62 -6.45 -0.19
C SER A 61 -1.41 -7.61 -1.14
N ASP A 62 -1.44 -7.33 -2.44
CA ASP A 62 -1.19 -8.33 -3.49
C ASP A 62 -0.07 -7.86 -4.42
N PHE A 63 0.80 -8.80 -4.79
CA PHE A 63 1.97 -8.60 -5.63
C PHE A 63 1.95 -9.59 -6.78
N ILE A 64 1.43 -9.15 -7.92
CA ILE A 64 1.44 -9.91 -9.16
C ILE A 64 2.67 -9.49 -9.96
N LEU A 65 3.76 -10.22 -9.74
CA LEU A 65 5.01 -10.06 -10.47
C LEU A 65 4.91 -10.80 -11.82
N ASN A 66 4.43 -10.12 -12.85
CA ASN A 66 4.59 -10.61 -14.22
C ASN A 66 5.92 -10.07 -14.73
N ALA A 67 6.97 -10.87 -14.55
CA ALA A 67 8.27 -10.59 -15.14
C ALA A 67 8.14 -10.64 -16.67
N PHE A 68 8.45 -9.52 -17.33
CA PHE A 68 8.69 -9.49 -18.78
C PHE A 68 10.13 -9.89 -19.07
#